data_AF-A0A931LJV1-F1
#
_entry.id   AF-A0A931LJV1-F1
#
_cell.length_a   1.000
_cell.length_b   1.000
_cell.length_c   1.000
_cell.angle_alpha   90.00
_cell.angle_beta   90.00
_cell.angle_gamma   90.00
#
_symmetry.space_group_name_H-M   'P 1'
#
loop_
_entity.id
_entity.type
_entity.pdbx_description
1 polymer ?
#
loop_
_entity_poly.entity_id
_entity_poly.type
_entity_poly.pdbx_seq_one_letter_code
_entity_poly.pdbx_strand_id
1 'polypeptide(L)'
;MTERTVAVGFLHPEPLGRPIRAGDPRTLGRPSTALLRDAIERNDVATARALLEYLPHEEKFVYDLNRDDAWAWMTYVADRWGEERIFELNWLVFTAVAGREGRRRLRALPVDEQVALVAEMMRGHRSGPRDAGSVQVVEEPDRFVMSFDPCGSGGRQRRGDPVDGTAARTEPPFNYGVTKRAYDWSWNRAGVCYYCTHCAIYDEMVGIAEYGTP
;
A
#
# COMPACT_ATOMS: atom_id res chain seq x y z
N MET A 1 -13.06 -28.08 32.67
CA MET A 1 -11.71 -27.51 32.50
C MET A 1 -11.88 -26.07 32.10
N THR A 2 -11.60 -25.13 32.99
CA THR A 2 -11.54 -23.71 32.63
C THR A 2 -10.39 -23.53 31.65
N GLU A 3 -10.72 -23.17 30.41
CA GLU A 3 -9.73 -22.87 29.38
C GLU A 3 -8.87 -21.71 29.90
N ARG A 4 -7.63 -22.00 30.30
CA ARG A 4 -6.70 -20.97 30.77
C ARG A 4 -6.55 -19.94 29.65
N THR A 5 -6.87 -18.68 29.96
CA THR A 5 -6.67 -17.55 29.07
C THR A 5 -5.25 -17.59 28.52
N VAL A 6 -5.14 -17.77 27.21
CA VAL A 6 -3.83 -17.85 26.55
C VAL A 6 -3.30 -16.43 26.39
N ALA A 7 -2.19 -16.11 27.06
CA ALA A 7 -1.62 -14.78 27.05
C ALA A 7 -0.99 -14.43 25.69
N VAL A 8 -1.30 -13.23 25.19
CA VAL A 8 -0.62 -12.63 24.03
C VAL A 8 0.62 -11.90 24.54
N GLY A 9 1.78 -12.20 23.95
CA GLY A 9 3.04 -11.52 24.25
C GLY A 9 3.56 -10.73 23.06
N PHE A 10 4.51 -9.83 23.32
CA PHE A 10 5.23 -9.08 22.31
C PHE A 10 6.73 -9.12 22.59
N LEU A 11 7.53 -9.32 21.54
CA LEU A 11 8.99 -9.15 21.58
C LEU A 11 9.36 -7.92 20.77
N HIS A 12 10.45 -7.25 21.17
CA HIS A 12 11.01 -6.10 20.46
C HIS A 12 12.42 -6.43 19.99
N PRO A 13 12.57 -7.27 18.95
CA PRO A 13 13.88 -7.60 18.40
C PRO A 13 14.53 -6.34 17.82
N GLU A 14 15.71 -5.98 18.33
CA GLU A 14 16.46 -4.78 17.95
C GLU A 14 16.67 -4.66 16.42
N PRO A 15 17.03 -5.73 15.67
CA PRO A 15 17.23 -5.62 14.23
C PRO A 15 15.98 -5.27 13.41
N LEU A 16 14.77 -5.47 13.96
CA LEU A 16 13.53 -5.11 13.27
C LEU A 16 13.00 -3.74 13.68
N GLY A 17 13.50 -3.15 14.78
CA GLY A 17 13.05 -1.84 15.27
C GLY A 17 11.56 -1.75 15.63
N ARG A 18 10.83 -2.87 15.65
CA ARG A 18 9.37 -2.91 15.86
C ARG A 18 8.95 -4.14 16.69
N PRO A 19 7.76 -4.12 17.33
CA PRO A 19 7.25 -5.32 17.99
C PRO A 19 6.92 -6.43 17.00
N ILE A 20 7.05 -7.67 17.47
CA ILE A 20 6.46 -8.87 16.88
C ILE A 20 5.61 -9.59 17.93
N ARG A 21 4.49 -10.18 17.49
CA ARG A 21 3.66 -11.00 18.37
C ARG A 21 4.38 -12.31 18.70
N ALA A 22 4.37 -12.66 19.98
CA ALA A 22 5.09 -13.77 20.55
C ALA A 22 4.27 -14.41 21.69
N GLY A 23 4.82 -15.44 22.34
CA GLY A 23 4.20 -16.11 23.47
C GLY A 23 3.71 -17.51 23.09
N ASP A 24 2.49 -17.85 23.49
CA ASP A 24 1.95 -19.20 23.32
C ASP A 24 1.75 -19.54 21.82
N PRO A 25 2.31 -20.67 21.33
CA PRO A 25 2.18 -21.08 19.93
C PRO A 25 0.74 -21.17 19.42
N ARG A 26 -0.23 -21.47 20.29
CA ARG A 26 -1.66 -21.51 19.94
C ARG A 26 -2.21 -20.15 19.54
N THR A 27 -1.61 -19.08 20.05
CA THR A 27 -1.96 -17.71 19.62
C THR A 27 -1.28 -17.38 18.29
N LEU A 28 -0.04 -17.82 18.04
CA LEU A 28 0.73 -17.46 16.85
C LEU A 28 0.03 -17.85 15.55
N GLY A 29 -0.60 -19.03 15.51
CA GLY A 29 -1.36 -19.50 14.35
C GLY A 29 -2.71 -18.80 14.12
N ARG A 30 -3.10 -17.83 14.96
CA ARG A 30 -4.34 -17.07 14.83
C ARG A 30 -4.04 -15.63 14.43
N PRO A 31 -4.85 -15.00 13.56
CA PRO A 31 -4.67 -13.60 13.21
C PRO A 31 -4.94 -12.70 14.42
N SER A 32 -4.21 -11.58 14.52
CA SER A 32 -4.36 -10.65 15.65
C SER A 32 -5.78 -10.09 15.78
N THR A 33 -6.52 -9.96 14.66
CA THR A 33 -7.93 -9.55 14.63
C THR A 33 -8.87 -10.54 15.33
N ALA A 34 -8.59 -11.85 15.26
CA ALA A 34 -9.37 -12.86 15.97
C ALA A 34 -9.07 -12.81 17.48
N LEU A 35 -7.80 -12.67 17.85
CA LEU A 35 -7.40 -12.52 19.26
C LEU A 35 -7.97 -11.23 19.87
N LEU A 36 -8.04 -10.16 19.09
CA LEU A 36 -8.63 -8.87 19.47
C LEU A 36 -10.11 -9.04 19.77
N ARG A 37 -10.85 -9.73 18.90
CA ARG A 37 -12.26 -10.05 19.11
C ARG A 37 -12.47 -10.83 20.41
N ASP A 38 -11.72 -11.91 20.61
CA ASP A 38 -11.86 -12.70 21.84
C ASP A 38 -11.52 -11.88 23.09
N ALA A 39 -10.54 -10.96 23.01
CA ALA A 39 -10.20 -10.07 24.12
C ALA A 39 -11.35 -9.10 24.43
N ILE A 40 -11.99 -8.53 23.41
CA ILE A 40 -13.18 -7.68 23.56
C ILE A 40 -14.33 -8.47 24.21
N GLU A 41 -14.61 -9.69 23.74
CA GLU A 41 -15.68 -10.55 24.26
C GLU A 41 -15.47 -10.93 25.74
N ARG A 42 -14.20 -11.05 26.17
CA ARG A 42 -13.85 -11.28 27.58
C ARG A 42 -13.72 -9.99 28.40
N ASN A 43 -13.97 -8.83 27.80
CA ASN A 43 -13.74 -7.52 28.41
C ASN A 43 -12.28 -7.31 28.89
N ASP A 44 -11.32 -7.94 28.21
CA ASP A 44 -9.89 -7.79 28.43
C ASP A 44 -9.37 -6.59 27.62
N VAL A 45 -9.67 -5.40 28.15
CA VAL A 45 -9.35 -4.11 27.51
C VAL A 45 -7.84 -3.94 27.29
N ALA A 46 -7.01 -4.48 28.19
CA ALA A 46 -5.56 -4.37 28.08
C ALA A 46 -5.04 -5.15 26.85
N THR A 47 -5.42 -6.42 26.71
CA THR A 47 -5.04 -7.23 25.53
C THR A 47 -5.65 -6.65 24.25
N ALA A 48 -6.90 -6.20 24.28
CA ALA A 48 -7.56 -5.61 23.12
C ALA A 48 -6.82 -4.36 22.63
N ARG A 49 -6.45 -3.45 23.54
CA ARG A 49 -5.67 -2.25 23.20
C ARG A 49 -4.30 -2.59 22.62
N ALA A 50 -3.58 -3.51 23.25
CA ALA A 50 -2.25 -3.89 22.78
C ALA A 50 -2.28 -4.52 21.37
N LEU A 51 -3.29 -5.36 21.08
CA LEU A 51 -3.49 -5.94 19.75
C LEU A 51 -3.87 -4.88 18.71
N LEU A 52 -4.73 -3.92 19.08
CA LEU A 52 -5.12 -2.83 18.19
C LEU A 52 -3.92 -1.95 17.79
N GLU A 53 -3.06 -1.64 18.75
CA GLU A 53 -1.82 -0.88 18.52
C GLU A 53 -0.80 -1.69 17.69
N TYR A 54 -0.77 -3.01 17.85
CA TYR A 54 0.14 -3.90 17.13
C TYR A 54 -0.29 -4.18 15.68
N LEU A 55 -1.59 -4.27 15.39
CA LEU A 55 -2.13 -4.66 14.07
C LEU A 55 -1.44 -3.96 12.88
N PRO A 56 -1.24 -2.62 12.89
CA PRO A 56 -0.55 -1.95 11.81
C PRO A 56 0.86 -2.48 11.54
N HIS A 57 1.60 -2.95 12.56
CA HIS A 57 2.94 -3.52 12.41
C HIS A 57 2.93 -4.94 11.84
N GLU A 58 1.89 -5.74 12.13
CA GLU A 58 1.74 -7.10 11.60
C GLU A 58 1.56 -7.08 10.08
N GLU A 59 0.77 -6.14 9.58
CA GLU A 59 0.39 -6.05 8.17
C GLU A 59 1.43 -5.28 7.33
N LYS A 60 2.06 -4.25 7.92
CA LYS A 60 2.94 -3.31 7.21
C LYS A 60 4.06 -4.00 6.45
N PHE A 61 4.75 -4.94 7.08
CA PHE A 61 5.92 -5.58 6.47
C PHE A 61 5.58 -6.26 5.14
N VAL A 62 4.53 -7.08 5.12
CA VAL A 62 4.11 -7.77 3.89
C VAL A 62 3.60 -6.78 2.86
N TYR A 63 2.85 -5.77 3.30
CA TYR A 63 2.35 -4.72 2.43
C TYR A 63 3.51 -3.99 1.73
N ASP A 64 4.49 -3.47 2.46
CA ASP A 64 5.60 -2.71 1.90
C ASP A 64 6.54 -3.56 1.05
N LEU A 65 6.82 -4.79 1.48
CA LEU A 65 7.62 -5.73 0.70
C LEU A 65 7.03 -5.93 -0.69
N ASN A 66 5.72 -6.17 -0.80
CA ASN A 66 5.06 -6.33 -2.10
C ASN A 66 5.17 -5.10 -2.99
N ARG A 67 5.21 -3.90 -2.41
CA ARG A 67 5.36 -2.64 -3.16
C ARG A 67 6.81 -2.45 -3.59
N ASP A 68 7.76 -2.75 -2.71
CA ASP A 68 9.20 -2.61 -2.94
C ASP A 68 9.67 -3.62 -3.99
N ASP A 69 9.19 -4.86 -3.91
CA ASP A 69 9.41 -5.91 -4.92
C ASP A 69 8.88 -5.49 -6.30
N ALA A 70 7.72 -4.83 -6.37
CA ALA A 70 7.19 -4.35 -7.64
C ALA A 70 8.14 -3.33 -8.30
N TRP A 71 8.75 -2.43 -7.53
CA TRP A 71 9.76 -1.51 -8.07
C TRP A 71 11.07 -2.25 -8.41
N ALA A 72 11.50 -3.21 -7.59
CA ALA A 72 12.67 -4.02 -7.87
C ALA A 72 12.53 -4.78 -9.21
N TRP A 73 11.37 -5.41 -9.44
CA TRP A 73 11.07 -6.12 -10.69
C TRP A 73 11.03 -5.17 -11.88
N MET A 74 10.43 -3.99 -11.74
CA MET A 74 10.45 -2.99 -12.80
C MET A 74 11.88 -2.49 -13.10
N THR A 75 12.71 -2.29 -12.07
CA THR A 75 14.12 -1.93 -12.25
C THR A 75 14.86 -3.01 -13.04
N TYR A 76 14.72 -4.27 -12.62
CA TYR A 76 15.29 -5.41 -13.32
C TYR A 76 14.82 -5.48 -14.78
N VAL A 77 13.53 -5.26 -15.03
CA VAL A 77 12.97 -5.28 -16.38
C VAL A 77 13.58 -4.17 -17.25
N ALA A 78 13.63 -2.94 -16.74
CA ALA A 78 14.19 -1.81 -17.47
C ALA A 78 15.67 -2.00 -17.80
N ASP A 79 16.46 -2.52 -16.86
CA ASP A 79 17.90 -2.73 -17.06
C ASP A 79 18.20 -3.87 -18.04
N ARG A 80 17.33 -4.87 -18.12
CA ARG A 80 17.51 -6.03 -19.01
C ARG A 80 16.95 -5.83 -20.40
N TRP A 81 15.80 -5.17 -20.52
CA TRP A 81 15.01 -5.14 -21.75
C TRP A 81 14.58 -3.73 -22.21
N GLY A 82 15.01 -2.69 -21.50
CA GLY A 82 14.69 -1.30 -21.84
C GLY A 82 13.43 -0.78 -21.12
N GLU A 83 13.37 0.54 -20.96
CA GLU A 83 12.31 1.21 -20.20
C GLU A 83 10.93 1.11 -20.88
N GLU A 84 10.90 0.91 -22.19
CA GLU A 84 9.67 0.71 -22.98
C GLU A 84 8.88 -0.51 -22.48
N ARG A 85 9.56 -1.53 -21.92
CA ARG A 85 8.90 -2.70 -21.33
C ARG A 85 8.14 -2.39 -20.04
N ILE A 86 8.45 -1.27 -19.37
CA ILE A 86 7.70 -0.83 -18.18
C ILE A 86 6.29 -0.41 -18.57
N PHE A 87 6.13 0.26 -19.70
CA PHE A 87 4.81 0.59 -20.23
C PHE A 87 4.01 -0.67 -20.56
N GLU A 88 4.59 -1.59 -21.34
CA GLU A 88 3.92 -2.83 -21.74
C GLU A 88 3.51 -3.69 -20.53
N LEU A 89 4.38 -3.81 -19.53
CA LEU A 89 4.10 -4.55 -18.29
C LEU A 89 2.90 -3.96 -17.55
N ASN A 90 2.93 -2.65 -17.28
CA ASN A 90 1.84 -1.99 -16.57
C ASN A 90 0.54 -2.04 -17.38
N TRP A 91 0.61 -1.77 -18.69
CA TRP A 91 -0.54 -1.84 -19.57
C TRP A 91 -1.18 -3.22 -19.53
N LEU A 92 -0.38 -4.28 -19.65
CA LEU A 92 -0.87 -5.66 -19.55
C LEU A 92 -1.57 -5.93 -18.21
N VAL A 93 -0.95 -5.55 -17.09
CA VAL A 93 -1.50 -5.79 -15.75
C VAL A 93 -2.84 -5.08 -15.56
N PHE A 94 -2.94 -3.83 -16.00
CA PHE A 94 -4.14 -3.02 -15.78
C PHE A 94 -5.27 -3.32 -16.77
N THR A 95 -4.92 -3.79 -17.97
CA THR A 95 -5.90 -4.23 -18.97
C THR A 95 -6.20 -5.74 -18.88
N ALA A 96 -5.57 -6.47 -17.96
CA ALA A 96 -5.95 -7.84 -17.64
C ALA A 96 -7.34 -7.88 -16.97
N VAL A 97 -7.99 -9.05 -17.01
CA VAL A 97 -9.37 -9.25 -16.55
C VAL A 97 -9.63 -8.69 -15.15
N ALA A 98 -8.71 -8.92 -14.21
CA ALA A 98 -8.85 -8.42 -12.84
C ALA A 98 -8.83 -6.88 -12.75
N GLY A 99 -7.94 -6.23 -13.50
CA GLY A 99 -7.85 -4.77 -13.55
C GLY A 99 -9.09 -4.13 -14.18
N ARG A 100 -9.52 -4.65 -15.33
CA ARG A 100 -10.75 -4.20 -16.01
C ARG A 100 -11.99 -4.41 -15.15
N GLU A 101 -12.15 -5.58 -14.54
CA GLU A 101 -13.32 -5.87 -13.73
C GLU A 101 -13.37 -5.01 -12.46
N GLY A 102 -12.22 -4.76 -11.83
CA GLY A 102 -12.13 -3.85 -10.69
C GLY A 102 -12.58 -2.42 -11.06
N ARG A 103 -12.05 -1.87 -12.15
CA ARG A 103 -12.40 -0.51 -12.62
C ARG A 103 -13.86 -0.43 -13.10
N ARG A 104 -14.36 -1.44 -13.80
CA ARG A 104 -15.77 -1.55 -14.19
C ARG A 104 -16.70 -1.51 -12.99
N ARG A 105 -16.38 -2.26 -11.92
CA ARG A 105 -17.17 -2.27 -10.69
C ARG A 105 -17.16 -0.93 -9.99
N LEU A 106 -15.99 -0.32 -9.84
CA LEU A 106 -15.86 1.02 -9.25
C LEU A 106 -16.75 2.03 -10.01
N ARG A 107 -16.63 2.09 -11.35
CA ARG A 107 -17.39 3.06 -12.17
C ARG A 107 -18.90 2.79 -12.22
N ALA A 108 -19.35 1.60 -11.85
CA ALA A 108 -20.77 1.28 -11.77
C ALA A 108 -21.44 1.80 -10.49
N LEU A 109 -20.65 2.23 -9.49
CA LEU A 109 -21.15 2.77 -8.23
C LEU A 109 -21.60 4.23 -8.38
N PRO A 110 -22.57 4.68 -7.57
CA PRO A 110 -22.81 6.11 -7.32
C PRO A 110 -21.53 6.85 -6.90
N VAL A 111 -21.44 8.16 -7.18
CA VAL A 111 -20.20 8.93 -6.97
C VAL A 111 -19.76 8.94 -5.50
N ASP A 112 -20.69 9.06 -4.56
CA ASP A 112 -20.44 9.01 -3.12
C ASP A 112 -19.87 7.64 -2.68
N GLU A 113 -20.39 6.54 -3.24
CA GLU A 113 -19.87 5.20 -3.02
C GLU A 113 -18.48 5.00 -3.65
N GLN A 114 -18.23 5.59 -4.83
CA GLN A 114 -16.89 5.61 -5.41
C GLN A 114 -15.89 6.31 -4.50
N VAL A 115 -16.25 7.48 -3.95
CA VAL A 115 -15.42 8.22 -3.01
C VAL A 115 -15.15 7.40 -1.75
N ALA A 116 -16.18 6.74 -1.20
CA ALA A 116 -16.02 5.89 -0.03
C ALA A 116 -15.05 4.73 -0.28
N LEU A 117 -15.18 4.05 -1.43
CA LEU A 117 -14.32 2.93 -1.82
C LEU A 117 -12.89 3.38 -2.11
N VAL A 118 -12.69 4.46 -2.86
CA VAL A 118 -11.34 5.00 -3.12
C VAL A 118 -10.69 5.47 -1.82
N ALA A 119 -11.45 6.06 -0.90
CA ALA A 119 -10.93 6.46 0.40
C ALA A 119 -10.54 5.22 1.23
N GLU A 120 -11.32 4.14 1.18
CA GLU A 120 -10.96 2.86 1.78
C GLU A 120 -9.67 2.30 1.20
N MET A 121 -9.56 2.29 -0.13
CA MET A 121 -8.35 1.85 -0.82
C MET A 121 -7.15 2.68 -0.35
N MET A 122 -7.26 4.01 -0.27
CA MET A 122 -6.13 4.85 0.13
C MET A 122 -5.79 4.74 1.62
N ARG A 123 -6.77 4.47 2.50
CA ARG A 123 -6.54 4.10 3.90
C ARG A 123 -5.75 2.81 4.00
N GLY A 124 -6.22 1.75 3.32
CA GLY A 124 -5.54 0.45 3.27
C GLY A 124 -4.18 0.50 2.55
N HIS A 125 -4.02 1.44 1.63
CA HIS A 125 -2.76 1.77 0.96
C HIS A 125 -1.81 2.58 1.84
N ARG A 126 -2.21 2.85 3.08
CA ARG A 126 -1.43 3.52 4.14
C ARG A 126 -0.96 4.92 3.75
N SER A 127 -1.76 5.62 2.95
CA SER A 127 -1.42 6.97 2.50
C SER A 127 -1.45 8.00 3.64
N GLY A 128 -0.75 9.10 3.43
CA GLY A 128 -0.59 10.17 4.40
C GLY A 128 0.61 9.99 5.34
N PRO A 129 0.80 10.93 6.27
CA PRO A 129 1.98 10.96 7.13
C PRO A 129 2.13 9.73 8.02
N ARG A 130 3.36 9.21 8.15
CA ARG A 130 3.73 8.09 9.03
C ARG A 130 2.89 6.83 8.79
N ASP A 131 2.53 6.57 7.54
CA ASP A 131 1.80 5.38 7.10
C ASP A 131 0.51 5.11 7.86
N ALA A 132 -0.14 6.18 8.33
CA ALA A 132 -1.33 6.12 9.17
C ALA A 132 -2.61 5.81 8.39
N GLY A 133 -2.55 5.80 7.05
CA GLY A 133 -3.75 5.71 6.20
C GLY A 133 -4.64 6.95 6.27
N SER A 134 -4.17 8.06 6.85
CA SER A 134 -4.94 9.29 6.97
C SER A 134 -4.97 10.04 5.65
N VAL A 135 -6.15 10.11 5.04
CA VAL A 135 -6.42 10.88 3.81
C VAL A 135 -7.45 11.97 4.08
N GLN A 136 -7.30 13.09 3.39
CA GLN A 136 -8.29 14.16 3.41
C GLN A 136 -9.29 13.94 2.27
N VAL A 137 -10.58 14.09 2.56
CA VAL A 137 -11.64 14.13 1.56
C VAL A 137 -12.45 15.39 1.80
N VAL A 138 -12.60 16.22 0.77
CA VAL A 138 -13.39 17.44 0.78
C VAL A 138 -14.45 17.34 -0.30
N GLU A 139 -15.70 17.60 0.06
CA GLU A 139 -16.79 17.79 -0.90
C GLU A 139 -16.81 19.25 -1.33
N GLU A 140 -16.81 19.48 -2.64
CA GLU A 140 -16.95 20.78 -3.29
C GLU A 140 -18.24 20.78 -4.13
N PRO A 141 -18.74 21.95 -4.60
CA PRO A 141 -20.04 22.03 -5.27
C PRO A 141 -20.21 21.15 -6.51
N ASP A 142 -19.12 20.80 -7.20
CA ASP A 142 -19.12 20.05 -8.46
C ASP A 142 -18.25 18.77 -8.43
N ARG A 143 -17.59 18.46 -7.30
CA ARG A 143 -16.66 17.34 -7.20
C ARG A 143 -16.31 16.95 -5.76
N PHE A 144 -15.62 15.83 -5.63
CA PHE A 144 -14.88 15.48 -4.42
C PHE A 144 -13.38 15.62 -4.66
N VAL A 145 -12.67 16.15 -3.68
CA VAL A 145 -11.21 16.27 -3.69
C VAL A 145 -10.64 15.33 -2.62
N MET A 146 -9.84 14.36 -3.05
CA MET A 146 -9.06 13.51 -2.15
C MET A 146 -7.61 13.95 -2.16
N SER A 147 -7.02 14.16 -0.98
CA SER A 147 -5.64 14.62 -0.83
C SER A 147 -4.89 13.76 0.18
N PHE A 148 -3.66 13.39 -0.16
CA PHE A 148 -2.75 12.65 0.69
C PHE A 148 -1.31 12.92 0.28
N ASP A 149 -0.42 13.07 1.26
CA ASP A 149 1.02 13.11 1.03
C ASP A 149 1.75 12.44 2.21
N PRO A 150 2.58 11.41 1.97
CA PRO A 150 2.79 10.70 0.69
C PRO A 150 1.66 9.73 0.32
N CYS A 151 1.65 9.25 -0.93
CA CYS A 151 1.06 7.94 -1.23
C CYS A 151 1.84 6.86 -0.49
N GLY A 152 1.16 5.94 0.22
CA GLY A 152 1.80 4.95 1.09
C GLY A 152 2.61 3.85 0.37
N SER A 153 2.66 3.88 -0.97
CA SER A 153 3.61 3.10 -1.77
C SER A 153 4.69 3.99 -2.40
N GLY A 154 4.55 4.42 -3.65
CA GLY A 154 5.59 5.14 -4.39
C GLY A 154 6.02 6.45 -3.73
N GLY A 155 5.11 7.14 -3.04
CA GLY A 155 5.46 8.33 -2.26
C GLY A 155 6.41 8.00 -1.10
N ARG A 156 6.06 6.97 -0.32
CA ARG A 156 6.89 6.41 0.77
C ARG A 156 8.21 5.86 0.24
N GLN A 157 8.21 5.10 -0.85
CA GLN A 157 9.43 4.56 -1.45
C GLN A 157 10.40 5.64 -1.94
N ARG A 158 9.90 6.70 -2.58
CA ARG A 158 10.75 7.78 -3.09
C ARG A 158 11.39 8.63 -1.98
N ARG A 159 10.73 8.74 -0.84
CA ARG A 159 11.17 9.60 0.28
C ARG A 159 11.96 8.83 1.34
N GLY A 160 11.87 7.50 1.31
CA GLY A 160 12.22 6.68 2.47
C GLY A 160 11.04 6.58 3.43
N ASP A 161 11.16 5.63 4.35
CA ASP A 161 10.12 5.35 5.32
C ASP A 161 10.56 5.83 6.71
N PRO A 162 9.97 6.90 7.26
CA PRO A 162 10.30 7.38 8.59
C PRO A 162 9.78 6.47 9.71
N VAL A 163 8.81 5.59 9.45
CA VAL A 163 8.28 4.65 10.44
C VAL A 163 9.26 3.51 10.67
N ASP A 164 9.78 2.94 9.59
CA ASP A 164 10.75 1.83 9.65
C ASP A 164 12.21 2.29 9.55
N GLY A 165 12.46 3.59 9.38
CA GLY A 165 13.81 4.16 9.26
C GLY A 165 14.56 3.73 8.00
N THR A 166 13.85 3.46 6.90
CA THR A 166 14.47 2.99 5.65
C THR A 166 14.75 4.14 4.66
N ALA A 167 15.86 4.05 3.94
CA ALA A 167 16.25 5.03 2.92
C ALA A 167 15.26 5.08 1.74
N ALA A 168 15.39 6.12 0.91
CA ALA A 168 14.71 6.16 -0.37
C ALA A 168 15.14 4.95 -1.21
N ARG A 169 14.24 4.39 -2.02
CA ARG A 169 14.52 3.15 -2.77
C ARG A 169 15.53 3.36 -3.89
N THR A 170 15.83 4.61 -4.24
CA THR A 170 16.92 4.98 -5.14
C THR A 170 18.30 5.02 -4.46
N GLU A 171 18.35 4.92 -3.13
CA GLU A 171 19.58 4.98 -2.33
C GLU A 171 20.01 3.56 -1.87
N PRO A 172 21.26 3.37 -1.44
CA PRO A 172 21.69 2.12 -0.83
C PRO A 172 20.82 1.73 0.38
N PRO A 173 20.54 0.43 0.57
CA PRO A 173 21.02 -0.71 -0.22
C PRO A 173 20.19 -1.04 -1.47
N PHE A 174 19.08 -0.34 -1.70
CA PHE A 174 18.08 -0.70 -2.71
C PHE A 174 18.53 -0.38 -4.13
N ASN A 175 18.98 0.86 -4.37
CA ASN A 175 19.47 1.35 -5.68
C ASN A 175 18.50 1.09 -6.86
N TYR A 176 17.20 1.22 -6.63
CA TYR A 176 16.18 1.01 -7.67
C TYR A 176 16.20 2.12 -8.72
N GLY A 177 15.85 1.74 -9.95
CA GLY A 177 15.95 2.59 -11.12
C GLY A 177 14.82 3.60 -11.24
N VAL A 178 15.09 4.66 -11.98
CA VAL A 178 14.13 5.70 -12.38
C VAL A 178 14.19 5.90 -13.87
N THR A 179 13.18 6.53 -14.46
CA THR A 179 13.13 6.74 -15.90
C THR A 179 14.33 7.57 -16.37
N LYS A 180 15.08 7.14 -17.39
CA LYS A 180 16.30 7.83 -17.86
C LYS A 180 15.97 8.99 -18.81
N ARG A 181 14.79 8.98 -19.41
CA ARG A 181 14.25 10.08 -20.24
C ARG A 181 12.77 10.33 -19.95
N ALA A 182 12.24 11.38 -20.55
CA ALA A 182 10.82 11.68 -20.54
C ALA A 182 10.06 10.70 -21.45
N TYR A 183 8.93 10.20 -20.95
CA TYR A 183 7.98 9.38 -21.68
C TYR A 183 6.57 9.92 -21.47
N ASP A 184 5.67 9.67 -22.42
CA ASP A 184 4.25 10.01 -22.27
C ASP A 184 3.64 9.34 -21.02
N TRP A 185 4.06 8.09 -20.73
CA TRP A 185 3.66 7.32 -19.56
C TRP A 185 4.43 7.66 -18.27
N SER A 186 5.24 8.72 -18.28
CA SER A 186 5.95 9.26 -17.11
C SER A 186 5.69 10.76 -16.92
N TRP A 187 4.49 11.23 -17.27
CA TRP A 187 4.10 12.65 -17.25
C TRP A 187 5.05 13.55 -18.04
N ASN A 188 5.65 13.03 -19.13
CA ASN A 188 6.68 13.73 -19.89
C ASN A 188 7.88 14.18 -19.04
N ARG A 189 8.23 13.40 -18.01
CA ARG A 189 9.37 13.68 -17.11
C ARG A 189 10.35 12.51 -17.05
N ALA A 190 11.64 12.84 -17.01
CA ALA A 190 12.70 11.91 -16.60
C ALA A 190 12.81 11.87 -15.07
N GLY A 191 13.54 10.89 -14.53
CA GLY A 191 13.74 10.71 -13.09
C GLY A 191 12.48 10.24 -12.34
N VAL A 192 11.45 9.77 -13.04
CA VAL A 192 10.24 9.23 -12.42
C VAL A 192 10.51 7.82 -11.94
N CYS A 193 10.10 7.51 -10.72
CA CYS A 193 10.23 6.18 -10.15
C CYS A 193 9.47 5.17 -11.01
N TYR A 194 10.08 4.05 -11.43
CA TYR A 194 9.40 3.10 -12.32
C TYR A 194 8.10 2.57 -11.71
N TYR A 195 8.09 2.34 -10.40
CA TYR A 195 6.85 1.99 -9.72
C TYR A 195 5.79 3.07 -9.88
N CYS A 196 6.13 4.36 -9.82
CA CYS A 196 5.20 5.48 -9.88
C CYS A 196 4.54 5.63 -11.27
N THR A 197 5.15 5.13 -12.34
CA THR A 197 4.59 5.24 -13.70
C THR A 197 3.30 4.44 -13.84
N HIS A 198 3.05 3.48 -12.96
CA HIS A 198 1.79 2.75 -12.93
C HIS A 198 0.59 3.69 -12.71
N CYS A 199 0.75 4.81 -11.98
CA CYS A 199 -0.33 5.78 -11.76
C CYS A 199 -0.70 6.48 -13.07
N ALA A 200 0.29 7.00 -13.81
CA ALA A 200 0.04 7.61 -15.12
C ALA A 200 -0.61 6.62 -16.09
N ILE A 201 -0.13 5.37 -16.10
CA ILE A 201 -0.65 4.36 -17.01
C ILE A 201 -2.06 3.91 -16.61
N TYR A 202 -2.31 3.62 -15.34
CA TYR A 202 -3.58 3.10 -14.86
C TYR A 202 -4.68 4.16 -14.83
N ASP A 203 -4.39 5.30 -14.20
CA ASP A 203 -5.39 6.32 -13.90
C ASP A 203 -5.58 7.33 -15.02
N GLU A 204 -4.60 7.49 -15.93
CA GLU A 204 -4.76 8.41 -17.06
C GLU A 204 -4.90 7.63 -18.36
N MET A 205 -3.89 6.85 -18.75
CA MET A 205 -3.86 6.25 -20.09
C MET A 205 -4.90 5.14 -20.29
N VAL A 206 -4.95 4.14 -19.39
CA VAL A 206 -5.92 3.04 -19.44
C VAL A 206 -7.32 3.57 -19.17
N GLY A 207 -7.46 4.49 -18.20
CA GLY A 207 -8.69 5.24 -17.96
C GLY A 207 -9.27 5.81 -19.26
N ILE A 208 -8.50 6.67 -19.93
CA ILE A 208 -8.92 7.34 -21.16
C ILE A 208 -9.20 6.33 -22.27
N ALA A 209 -8.31 5.36 -22.48
CA ALA A 209 -8.42 4.41 -23.58
C ALA A 209 -9.64 3.47 -23.48
N GLU A 210 -10.02 3.06 -22.28
CA GLU A 210 -11.13 2.12 -22.07
C GLU A 210 -12.45 2.79 -21.70
N TYR A 211 -12.42 3.97 -21.07
CA TYR A 211 -13.60 4.60 -20.47
C TYR A 211 -13.82 6.05 -20.91
N GLY A 212 -12.92 6.64 -21.71
CA GLY A 212 -13.05 8.00 -22.24
C GLY A 212 -12.74 9.12 -21.23
N THR A 213 -12.40 8.77 -19.99
CA THR A 213 -11.93 9.71 -18.96
C THR A 213 -10.77 9.07 -18.21
N PRO A 214 -9.85 9.85 -17.61
CA PRO A 214 -8.98 9.33 -16.55
C PRO A 214 -9.81 8.50 -15.53
#